data_AF-A0AAX3P9X3-F1
#
_entry.id   AF-A0AAX3P9X3-F1
#
_cell.length_a   1.000
_cell.length_b   1.000
_cell.length_c   1.000
_cell.angle_alpha   90.00
_cell.angle_beta   90.00
_cell.angle_gamma   90.00
#
_symmetry.space_group_name_H-M   'P 1'
#
loop_
_entity.id
_entity.type
_entity.pdbx_description
1 polymer ?
#
loop_
_entity_poly.entity_id
_entity_poly.type
_entity_poly.pdbx_seq_one_letter_code
_entity_poly.pdbx_strand_id
1 'polypeptide(L)'
;MAYEDPNAPSPSFDGFTQEPKSSVDQSKSFLGGQHHPWRRLFARTVDICTAGFLLLLLLIFALSATMPGQAAGFAKAIENPIIAGVVLYLVWVPVESVFLSLFGTTPAKWLFGIRVAHPSGALLSFPEALNRSFLVFLQGVGLGIPFVALFTQLFAYRRLTKTGTTLWDTSAGAVVLHKKWGVVRALVCTAAVFGVLILISALNAAGNR
;
A
#
# COMPACT_ATOMS: atom_id res chain seq x y z
N MET A 1 -14.70 -11.73 -34.56
CA MET A 1 -14.53 -10.85 -33.39
C MET A 1 -15.87 -10.79 -32.68
N ALA A 2 -15.94 -11.14 -31.40
CA ALA A 2 -17.19 -11.05 -30.64
C ALA A 2 -17.53 -9.57 -30.42
N TYR A 3 -18.79 -9.20 -30.64
CA TYR A 3 -19.33 -7.87 -30.37
C TYR A 3 -19.37 -7.66 -28.85
N GLU A 4 -18.54 -6.77 -28.32
CA GLU A 4 -18.64 -6.33 -26.92
C GLU A 4 -19.68 -5.21 -26.82
N ASP A 5 -20.75 -5.49 -26.07
CA ASP A 5 -21.81 -4.52 -25.79
C ASP A 5 -21.26 -3.39 -24.88
N PRO A 6 -21.21 -2.13 -25.34
CA PRO A 6 -20.70 -1.00 -24.57
C PRO A 6 -21.56 -0.64 -23.35
N ASN A 7 -22.76 -1.20 -23.23
CA ASN A 7 -23.67 -1.02 -22.09
C ASN A 7 -23.73 -2.24 -21.15
N ALA A 8 -22.86 -3.24 -21.36
CA ALA A 8 -22.79 -4.37 -20.45
C ALA A 8 -22.42 -3.87 -19.03
N PRO A 9 -23.20 -4.22 -17.99
CA PRO A 9 -22.90 -3.83 -16.62
C PRO A 9 -21.50 -4.34 -16.25
N SER A 10 -20.67 -3.45 -15.71
CA SER A 10 -19.33 -3.82 -15.23
C SER A 10 -19.47 -4.96 -14.21
N PRO A 11 -18.58 -5.98 -14.26
CA PRO A 11 -18.72 -7.14 -13.41
C PRO A 11 -18.74 -6.72 -11.95
N SER A 12 -19.90 -6.88 -11.31
CA SER A 12 -20.12 -6.54 -9.91
C SER A 12 -19.78 -7.76 -9.07
N PHE A 13 -18.74 -7.63 -8.25
CA PHE A 13 -18.33 -8.68 -7.32
C PHE A 13 -18.45 -8.13 -5.90
N ASP A 14 -19.29 -8.74 -5.06
CA ASP A 14 -19.39 -8.48 -3.61
C ASP A 14 -19.38 -7.00 -3.18
N GLY A 15 -20.11 -6.15 -3.91
CA GLY A 15 -20.21 -4.71 -3.63
C GLY A 15 -18.96 -3.89 -3.99
N PHE A 16 -18.04 -4.46 -4.78
CA PHE A 16 -16.98 -3.74 -5.49
C PHE A 16 -17.45 -3.49 -6.93
N THR A 17 -17.65 -2.22 -7.27
CA THR A 17 -18.01 -1.79 -8.63
C THR A 17 -16.82 -1.08 -9.27
N GLN A 18 -16.43 -1.51 -10.48
CA GLN A 18 -15.76 -0.59 -11.41
C GLN A 18 -16.83 0.40 -11.89
N GLU A 19 -16.78 1.66 -11.45
CA GLU A 19 -17.72 2.67 -11.93
C GLU A 19 -17.42 3.03 -13.39
N PRO A 20 -18.45 3.16 -14.25
CA PRO A 20 -18.27 3.49 -15.66
C PRO A 20 -17.66 4.88 -15.84
N LYS A 21 -16.96 5.08 -16.96
CA LYS A 21 -16.29 6.33 -17.37
C LYS A 21 -17.30 7.48 -17.57
N SER A 22 -17.86 8.05 -16.50
CA SER A 22 -18.65 9.28 -16.59
C SER A 22 -17.80 10.52 -16.33
N SER A 23 -18.20 11.62 -16.97
CA SER A 23 -17.52 12.93 -17.01
C SER A 23 -16.99 13.39 -15.65
N VAL A 24 -15.70 13.75 -15.66
CA VAL A 24 -14.91 14.17 -14.50
C VAL A 24 -15.47 15.47 -13.90
N ASP A 25 -16.08 15.37 -12.73
CA ASP A 25 -16.40 16.51 -11.87
C ASP A 25 -15.09 17.07 -11.30
N GLN A 26 -14.62 18.20 -11.84
CA GLN A 26 -13.31 18.79 -11.56
C GLN A 26 -13.13 19.17 -10.07
N SER A 27 -14.21 19.40 -9.33
CA SER A 27 -14.18 19.70 -7.89
C SER A 27 -13.68 18.52 -7.04
N LYS A 28 -13.90 17.28 -7.50
CA LYS A 28 -13.46 16.03 -6.85
C LYS A 28 -12.07 15.56 -7.30
N SER A 29 -11.45 16.28 -8.25
CA SER A 29 -10.16 15.91 -8.85
C SER A 29 -8.98 16.02 -7.88
N PHE A 30 -9.02 16.97 -6.94
CA PHE A 30 -7.94 17.19 -5.97
C PHE A 30 -7.84 16.08 -4.91
N LEU A 31 -8.99 15.51 -4.51
CA LEU A 31 -9.08 14.33 -3.65
C LEU A 31 -8.95 13.01 -4.43
N GLY A 32 -8.72 13.09 -5.74
CA GLY A 32 -8.30 11.96 -6.55
C GLY A 32 -9.39 11.24 -7.36
N GLY A 33 -10.58 11.84 -7.53
CA GLY A 33 -11.61 11.35 -8.45
C GLY A 33 -11.90 9.84 -8.34
N GLN A 34 -12.21 9.20 -9.47
CA GLN A 34 -12.56 7.77 -9.58
C GLN A 34 -11.49 6.81 -9.00
N HIS A 35 -10.22 7.21 -8.94
CA HIS A 35 -9.09 6.31 -8.63
C HIS A 35 -8.50 6.45 -7.21
N HIS A 36 -8.99 7.41 -6.42
CA HIS A 36 -8.67 7.61 -5.00
C HIS A 36 -7.18 7.42 -4.58
N PRO A 37 -6.21 8.13 -5.19
CA PRO A 37 -4.78 8.12 -4.84
C PRO A 37 -4.49 8.22 -3.35
N TRP A 38 -5.14 9.15 -2.64
CA TRP A 38 -4.91 9.38 -1.21
C TRP A 38 -5.30 8.17 -0.36
N ARG A 39 -6.38 7.45 -0.71
CA ARG A 39 -6.76 6.20 -0.02
C ARG A 39 -5.69 5.13 -0.17
N ARG A 40 -5.07 5.02 -1.36
CA ARG A 40 -3.98 4.06 -1.60
C ARG A 40 -2.73 4.43 -0.80
N LEU A 41 -2.40 5.72 -0.73
CA LEU A 41 -1.26 6.21 0.04
C LEU A 41 -1.46 5.95 1.54
N PHE A 42 -2.59 6.37 2.11
CA PHE A 42 -2.88 6.18 3.54
C PHE A 42 -2.95 4.71 3.94
N ALA A 43 -3.60 3.86 3.14
CA ALA A 43 -3.63 2.42 3.41
C ALA A 43 -2.22 1.83 3.49
N ARG A 44 -1.33 2.24 2.57
CA ARG A 44 0.07 1.83 2.58
C ARG A 44 0.82 2.36 3.80
N THR A 45 0.66 3.63 4.14
CA THR A 45 1.29 4.22 5.34
C THR A 45 0.87 3.46 6.59
N VAL A 46 -0.42 3.16 6.74
CA VAL A 46 -0.92 2.40 7.88
C VAL A 46 -0.37 0.98 7.89
N ASP A 47 -0.38 0.25 6.77
CA ASP A 47 0.21 -1.10 6.68
C ASP A 47 1.68 -1.12 7.14
N ILE A 48 2.49 -0.17 6.65
CA ILE A 48 3.92 -0.13 6.93
C ILE A 48 4.20 0.28 8.38
N CYS A 49 3.52 1.31 8.88
CA CYS A 49 3.71 1.80 10.23
C CYS A 49 3.17 0.83 11.30
N THR A 50 2.20 -0.02 10.96
CA THR A 50 1.64 -1.00 11.89
C THR A 50 2.23 -2.38 11.66
N ALA A 51 1.79 -3.09 10.62
CA ALA A 51 2.18 -4.46 10.34
C ALA A 51 3.65 -4.56 9.94
N GLY A 52 4.18 -3.64 9.13
CA GLY A 52 5.61 -3.58 8.81
C GLY A 52 6.47 -3.38 10.06
N PHE A 53 6.13 -2.38 10.88
CA PHE A 53 6.90 -2.07 12.10
C PHE A 53 6.84 -3.19 13.13
N LEU A 54 5.66 -3.77 13.37
CA LEU A 54 5.51 -4.95 14.23
C LEU A 54 6.40 -6.11 13.77
N LEU A 55 6.47 -6.32 12.45
CA LEU A 55 7.25 -7.40 11.88
C LEU A 55 8.77 -7.12 11.99
N LEU A 56 9.18 -5.87 11.87
CA LEU A 56 10.56 -5.46 12.18
C LEU A 56 10.92 -5.71 13.65
N LEU A 57 10.01 -5.40 14.59
CA LEU A 57 10.22 -5.69 16.02
C LEU A 57 10.34 -7.19 16.28
N LEU A 58 9.48 -8.00 15.67
CA LEU A 58 9.55 -9.46 15.76
C LEU A 58 10.88 -9.99 15.20
N LEU A 59 11.38 -9.43 14.11
CA LEU A 59 12.69 -9.77 13.56
C LEU A 59 13.83 -9.43 14.52
N ILE A 60 13.83 -8.23 15.11
CA ILE A 60 14.83 -7.82 16.10
C ILE A 60 14.79 -8.74 17.32
N PHE A 61 13.59 -9.07 17.81
CA PHE A 61 13.40 -10.00 18.93
C PHE A 61 13.92 -11.40 18.61
N ALA A 62 13.58 -11.95 17.44
CA ALA A 62 14.04 -13.27 17.00
C ALA A 62 15.58 -13.32 16.83
N LEU A 63 16.17 -12.27 16.27
CA LEU A 63 17.63 -12.16 16.14
C LEU A 63 18.30 -12.04 17.51
N SER A 64 17.71 -11.28 18.44
CA SER A 64 18.23 -11.14 19.80
C SER A 64 18.17 -12.46 20.57
N ALA A 65 17.13 -13.26 20.36
CA ALA A 65 16.97 -14.58 21.00
C ALA A 65 17.89 -15.66 20.42
N THR A 66 18.18 -15.61 19.12
CA THR A 66 18.95 -16.66 18.42
C THR A 66 20.45 -16.34 18.27
N MET A 67 20.78 -15.07 18.02
CA MET A 67 22.14 -14.63 17.68
C MET A 67 22.43 -13.22 18.27
N PRO A 68 22.63 -13.09 19.59
CA PRO A 68 22.77 -11.80 20.26
C PRO A 68 23.94 -10.95 19.74
N GLY A 69 25.04 -11.59 19.30
CA GLY A 69 26.19 -10.88 18.71
C GLY A 69 25.88 -10.19 17.37
N GLN A 70 24.99 -10.77 16.56
CA GLN A 70 24.55 -10.17 15.29
C GLN A 70 23.41 -9.17 15.50
N ALA A 71 22.55 -9.41 16.51
CA ALA A 71 21.45 -8.52 16.85
C ALA A 71 21.92 -7.10 17.22
N ALA A 72 23.03 -6.98 17.96
CA ALA A 72 23.61 -5.68 18.29
C ALA A 72 24.08 -4.90 17.03
N GLY A 73 24.72 -5.60 16.08
CA GLY A 73 25.14 -5.00 14.81
C GLY A 73 23.95 -4.58 13.95
N PHE A 74 22.90 -5.41 13.91
CA PHE A 74 21.66 -5.12 13.18
C PHE A 74 20.90 -3.94 13.79
N ALA A 75 20.77 -3.90 15.12
CA ALA A 75 20.14 -2.77 15.83
C ALA A 75 20.86 -1.46 15.52
N LYS A 76 22.20 -1.46 15.57
CA LYS A 76 23.02 -0.29 15.21
C LYS A 76 22.84 0.13 13.75
N ALA A 77 22.71 -0.82 12.83
CA ALA A 77 22.46 -0.50 11.43
C ALA A 77 21.09 0.18 11.21
N ILE A 78 20.07 -0.20 11.98
CA ILE A 78 18.72 0.36 11.92
C ILE A 78 18.59 1.72 12.62
N GLU A 79 19.57 2.15 13.42
CA GLU A 79 19.61 3.53 13.92
C GLU A 79 19.62 4.56 12.77
N ASN A 80 20.18 4.18 11.61
CA ASN A 80 20.10 5.02 10.43
C ASN A 80 18.68 4.93 9.81
N PRO A 81 17.93 6.03 9.70
CA PRO A 81 16.55 6.01 9.22
C PRO A 81 16.41 5.51 7.77
N ILE A 82 17.45 5.69 6.94
CA ILE A 82 17.45 5.18 5.55
C ILE A 82 17.57 3.66 5.56
N ILE A 83 18.49 3.12 6.36
CA ILE A 83 18.68 1.67 6.49
C ILE A 83 17.45 1.03 7.13
N ALA A 84 16.90 1.64 8.19
CA ALA A 84 15.65 1.23 8.80
C ALA A 84 14.51 1.15 7.78
N GLY A 85 14.35 2.20 6.95
CA GLY A 85 13.35 2.25 5.89
C GLY A 85 13.54 1.13 4.88
N VAL A 86 14.76 0.94 4.36
CA VAL A 86 15.07 -0.13 3.40
C VAL A 86 14.76 -1.50 3.99
N VAL A 87 15.26 -1.79 5.19
CA VAL A 87 15.03 -3.08 5.87
C VAL A 87 13.54 -3.30 6.10
N LEU A 88 12.83 -2.30 6.63
CA LEU A 88 11.39 -2.36 6.85
C LEU A 88 10.63 -2.75 5.57
N TYR A 89 10.94 -2.11 4.44
CA TYR A 89 10.32 -2.44 3.16
C TYR A 89 10.73 -3.82 2.64
N LEU A 90 12.00 -4.21 2.77
CA LEU A 90 12.47 -5.51 2.34
C LEU A 90 11.78 -6.66 3.07
N VAL A 91 11.52 -6.50 4.36
CA VAL A 91 10.81 -7.52 5.13
C VAL A 91 9.30 -7.45 4.90
N TRP A 92 8.74 -6.25 4.67
CA TRP A 92 7.32 -6.07 4.38
C TRP A 92 6.89 -6.57 2.99
N VAL A 93 7.72 -6.40 1.96
CA VAL A 93 7.36 -6.72 0.55
C VAL A 93 6.90 -8.17 0.37
N PRO A 94 7.64 -9.21 0.83
CA PRO A 94 7.19 -10.60 0.69
C PRO A 94 5.88 -10.87 1.43
N VAL A 95 5.71 -10.27 2.60
CA VAL A 95 4.51 -10.44 3.45
C VAL A 95 3.31 -9.80 2.77
N GLU A 96 3.46 -8.58 2.25
CA GLU A 96 2.43 -7.92 1.43
C GLU A 96 2.05 -8.79 0.23
N SER A 97 3.03 -9.37 -0.46
CA SER A 97 2.78 -10.25 -1.60
C SER A 97 1.98 -11.49 -1.24
N VAL A 98 2.24 -12.12 -0.08
CA VAL A 98 1.43 -13.24 0.43
C VAL A 98 -0.01 -12.81 0.70
N PHE A 99 -0.21 -11.67 1.38
CA PHE A 99 -1.55 -11.14 1.63
C PHE A 99 -2.32 -10.84 0.34
N LEU A 100 -1.64 -10.25 -0.65
CA LEU A 100 -2.23 -9.95 -1.94
C LEU A 100 -2.53 -11.23 -2.75
N SER A 101 -1.70 -12.26 -2.69
CA SER A 101 -1.96 -13.50 -3.42
C SER A 101 -3.07 -14.36 -2.78
N LEU A 102 -3.20 -14.33 -1.46
CA LEU A 102 -4.20 -15.13 -0.74
C LEU A 102 -5.56 -14.43 -0.62
N PHE A 103 -5.55 -13.13 -0.33
CA PHE A 103 -6.78 -12.38 -0.02
C PHE A 103 -7.07 -11.25 -1.01
N GLY A 104 -6.10 -10.89 -1.86
CA GLY A 104 -6.21 -9.71 -2.73
C GLY A 104 -6.18 -8.40 -1.96
N THR A 105 -5.86 -8.42 -0.66
CA THR A 105 -5.84 -7.23 0.20
C THR A 105 -4.97 -7.46 1.43
N THR A 106 -4.49 -6.39 2.04
CA THR A 106 -3.80 -6.38 3.34
C THR A 106 -4.75 -5.83 4.42
N PRO A 107 -4.47 -6.02 5.72
CA PRO A 107 -5.36 -5.55 6.78
C PRO A 107 -5.72 -4.06 6.68
N ALA A 108 -4.74 -3.18 6.40
CA ALA A 108 -5.06 -1.77 6.22
C ALA A 108 -5.79 -1.54 4.88
N LYS A 109 -5.35 -2.14 3.77
CA LYS A 109 -6.06 -1.99 2.48
C LYS A 109 -7.52 -2.43 2.59
N TRP A 110 -7.82 -3.49 3.33
CA TRP A 110 -9.18 -3.94 3.60
C TRP A 110 -9.98 -2.91 4.39
N LEU A 111 -9.38 -2.30 5.42
CA LEU A 111 -9.99 -1.23 6.19
C LEU A 111 -10.34 -0.03 5.30
N PHE A 112 -9.41 0.36 4.43
CA PHE A 112 -9.60 1.41 3.43
C PHE A 112 -10.49 0.99 2.25
N GLY A 113 -10.98 -0.25 2.21
CA GLY A 113 -11.86 -0.78 1.17
C GLY A 113 -11.18 -0.91 -0.19
N ILE A 114 -9.92 -1.30 -0.20
CA ILE A 114 -9.06 -1.48 -1.37
C ILE A 114 -8.84 -2.98 -1.57
N ARG A 115 -9.09 -3.45 -2.79
CA ARG A 115 -8.78 -4.81 -3.22
C ARG A 115 -7.96 -4.76 -4.51
N VAL A 116 -6.96 -5.62 -4.63
CA VAL A 116 -6.11 -5.78 -5.81
C VAL A 116 -6.41 -7.15 -6.40
N ALA A 117 -6.81 -7.18 -7.67
CA ALA A 117 -7.17 -8.39 -8.40
C ALA A 117 -6.84 -8.20 -9.89
N HIS A 118 -6.82 -9.29 -10.64
CA HIS A 118 -6.78 -9.24 -12.11
C HIS A 118 -8.06 -8.61 -12.68
N PRO A 119 -8.05 -8.08 -13.92
CA PRO A 119 -9.25 -7.62 -14.62
C PRO A 119 -10.34 -8.68 -14.70
N SER A 120 -9.95 -9.96 -14.75
CA SER A 120 -10.85 -11.12 -14.73
C SER A 120 -11.49 -11.40 -13.37
N GLY A 121 -11.11 -10.68 -12.31
CA GLY A 121 -11.54 -10.91 -10.93
C GLY A 121 -10.72 -11.95 -10.17
N ALA A 122 -9.78 -12.64 -10.83
CA ALA A 122 -8.88 -13.59 -10.18
C ALA A 122 -7.89 -12.89 -9.24
N LEU A 123 -7.44 -13.60 -8.19
CA LEU A 123 -6.36 -13.12 -7.32
C LEU A 123 -5.03 -13.11 -8.09
N LEU A 124 -4.12 -12.23 -7.68
CA LEU A 124 -2.76 -12.23 -8.23
C LEU A 124 -2.03 -13.50 -7.80
N SER A 125 -1.22 -14.06 -8.68
CA SER A 125 -0.26 -15.08 -8.27
C SER A 125 0.81 -14.47 -7.37
N PHE A 126 1.44 -15.27 -6.51
CA PHE A 126 2.53 -14.82 -5.65
C PHE A 126 3.65 -14.07 -6.40
N PRO A 127 4.21 -14.57 -7.53
CA PRO A 127 5.25 -13.84 -8.26
C PRO A 127 4.77 -12.52 -8.86
N GLU A 128 3.51 -12.42 -9.30
CA GLU A 128 2.93 -11.15 -9.78
C GLU A 128 2.76 -10.16 -8.63
N ALA A 129 2.27 -10.61 -7.48
CA ALA A 129 2.13 -9.80 -6.28
C ALA A 129 3.49 -9.35 -5.72
N LEU A 130 4.53 -10.18 -5.87
CA LEU A 130 5.90 -9.86 -5.52
C LEU A 130 6.50 -8.83 -6.46
N ASN A 131 6.39 -9.03 -7.77
CA ASN A 131 6.85 -8.06 -8.75
C ASN A 131 6.17 -6.70 -8.53
N ARG A 132 4.85 -6.70 -8.30
CA ARG A 132 4.10 -5.48 -7.98
C ARG A 132 4.64 -4.76 -6.75
N SER A 133 4.83 -5.49 -5.65
CA SER A 133 5.25 -4.91 -4.37
C SER A 133 6.72 -4.46 -4.40
N PHE A 134 7.56 -5.16 -5.16
CA PHE A 134 8.94 -4.77 -5.40
C PHE A 134 9.05 -3.51 -6.27
N LEU A 135 8.27 -3.42 -7.36
CA LEU A 135 8.20 -2.21 -8.19
C LEU A 135 7.65 -1.02 -7.40
N VAL A 136 6.74 -1.26 -6.45
CA VAL A 136 6.30 -0.23 -5.50
C VAL A 136 7.46 0.26 -4.64
N PHE A 137 8.30 -0.64 -4.11
CA PHE A 137 9.45 -0.25 -3.31
C PHE A 137 10.46 0.57 -4.13
N LEU A 138 10.75 0.13 -5.37
CA LEU A 138 11.72 0.79 -6.24
C LEU A 138 11.18 2.10 -6.85
N GLN A 139 10.04 2.03 -7.54
CA GLN A 139 9.47 3.14 -8.32
C GLN A 139 8.43 3.96 -7.58
N GLY A 140 7.88 3.46 -6.47
CA GLY A 140 6.93 4.19 -5.64
C GLY A 140 7.60 4.92 -4.49
N VAL A 141 8.54 4.25 -3.81
CA VAL A 141 9.20 4.74 -2.59
C VAL A 141 10.66 5.11 -2.83
N GLY A 142 11.22 4.84 -4.01
CA GLY A 142 12.57 5.30 -4.35
C GLY A 142 13.64 4.72 -3.44
N LEU A 143 13.53 3.42 -3.08
CA LEU A 143 14.42 2.73 -2.13
C LEU A 143 14.41 3.29 -0.71
N GLY A 144 13.34 3.97 -0.29
CA GLY A 144 13.25 4.53 1.06
C GLY A 144 14.02 5.84 1.26
N ILE A 145 14.58 6.41 0.19
CA ILE A 145 15.24 7.72 0.23
C ILE A 145 14.16 8.81 0.23
N PRO A 146 14.03 9.66 1.26
CA PRO A 146 12.89 10.57 1.42
C PRO A 146 12.64 11.50 0.23
N PHE A 147 13.69 12.13 -0.32
CA PHE A 147 13.53 13.04 -1.46
C PHE A 147 13.12 12.30 -2.73
N VAL A 148 13.70 11.12 -2.99
CA VAL A 148 13.33 10.30 -4.15
C VAL A 148 11.89 9.82 -4.01
N ALA A 149 11.49 9.36 -2.81
CA ALA A 149 10.14 8.94 -2.49
C ALA A 149 9.09 10.01 -2.82
N LEU A 150 9.37 11.29 -2.51
CA LEU A 150 8.47 12.40 -2.82
C LEU A 150 8.29 12.59 -4.33
N PHE A 151 9.38 12.58 -5.10
CA PHE A 151 9.31 12.70 -6.55
C PHE A 151 8.56 11.51 -7.16
N THR A 152 8.92 10.28 -6.78
CA THR A 152 8.29 9.06 -7.29
C THR A 152 6.80 9.00 -6.96
N GLN A 153 6.40 9.40 -5.75
CA GLN A 153 5.00 9.50 -5.35
C GLN A 153 4.26 10.57 -6.16
N LEU A 154 4.88 11.72 -6.42
CA LEU A 154 4.28 12.77 -7.24
C LEU A 154 4.08 12.31 -8.70
N PHE A 155 5.07 11.62 -9.27
CA PHE A 155 4.94 11.02 -10.61
C PHE A 155 3.85 9.94 -10.64
N ALA A 156 3.80 9.08 -9.63
CA ALA A 156 2.76 8.07 -9.51
C ALA A 156 1.37 8.68 -9.37
N TYR A 157 1.24 9.76 -8.59
CA TYR A 157 0.00 10.53 -8.46
C TYR A 157 -0.45 11.10 -9.81
N ARG A 158 0.46 11.79 -10.50
CA ARG A 158 0.20 12.38 -11.83
C ARG A 158 -0.16 11.33 -12.88
N ARG A 159 0.49 10.16 -12.85
CA ARG A 159 0.17 9.06 -13.77
C ARG A 159 -1.19 8.47 -13.43
N LEU A 160 -1.45 8.20 -12.15
CA LEU A 160 -2.73 7.63 -11.72
C LEU A 160 -3.92 8.54 -12.06
N THR A 161 -3.76 9.87 -11.94
CA THR A 161 -4.80 10.82 -12.32
C THR A 161 -4.96 10.99 -13.84
N LYS A 162 -3.91 10.74 -14.63
CA LYS A 162 -3.97 10.80 -16.10
C LYS A 162 -4.41 9.50 -16.78
N THR A 163 -3.95 8.35 -16.31
CA THR A 163 -4.12 7.04 -16.97
C THR A 163 -4.96 6.04 -16.17
N GLY A 164 -5.31 6.36 -14.92
CA GLY A 164 -6.08 5.46 -14.05
C GLY A 164 -5.31 4.24 -13.50
N THR A 165 -4.03 4.10 -13.86
CA THR A 165 -3.17 2.95 -13.49
C THR A 165 -1.75 3.40 -13.12
N THR A 166 -1.10 2.69 -12.21
CA THR A 166 0.31 2.91 -11.83
C THR A 166 1.24 1.98 -12.61
N LEU A 167 2.55 2.27 -12.64
CA LEU A 167 3.51 1.49 -13.43
C LEU A 167 3.56 0.04 -12.93
N TRP A 168 3.55 -0.12 -11.61
CA TRP A 168 3.52 -1.44 -10.96
C TRP A 168 2.19 -2.16 -11.12
N ASP A 169 1.06 -1.45 -11.24
CA ASP A 169 -0.24 -2.07 -11.54
C ASP A 169 -0.25 -2.60 -12.99
N THR A 170 0.26 -1.82 -13.96
CA THR A 170 0.37 -2.25 -15.36
C THR A 170 1.33 -3.45 -15.52
N SER A 171 2.48 -3.42 -14.85
CA SER A 171 3.48 -4.50 -14.97
C SER A 171 3.02 -5.81 -14.35
N ALA A 172 2.13 -5.78 -13.37
CA ALA A 172 1.59 -6.97 -12.71
C ALA A 172 0.22 -7.40 -13.27
N GLY A 173 -0.29 -6.72 -14.31
CA GLY A 173 -1.64 -6.95 -14.83
C GLY A 173 -2.73 -6.68 -13.80
N ALA A 174 -2.45 -5.89 -12.76
CA ALA A 174 -3.30 -5.75 -11.59
C ALA A 174 -4.24 -4.54 -11.70
N VAL A 175 -5.48 -4.72 -11.27
CA VAL A 175 -6.46 -3.65 -11.12
C VAL A 175 -6.77 -3.46 -9.64
N VAL A 176 -6.92 -2.19 -9.24
CA VAL A 176 -7.25 -1.83 -7.87
C VAL A 176 -8.72 -1.42 -7.81
N LEU A 177 -9.51 -2.22 -7.12
CA LEU A 177 -10.93 -2.05 -6.90
C LEU A 177 -11.16 -1.29 -5.59
N HIS A 178 -12.13 -0.38 -5.61
CA HIS A 178 -12.50 0.44 -4.46
C HIS A 178 -13.94 0.16 -4.05
N LYS A 179 -14.17 -0.13 -2.77
CA LYS A 179 -15.52 -0.23 -2.20
C LYS A 179 -16.08 1.15 -1.83
N LYS A 180 -17.39 1.35 -2.03
CA LYS A 180 -18.13 2.55 -1.61
C LYS A 180 -18.08 2.71 -0.09
N TRP A 181 -17.96 3.95 0.38
CA TRP A 181 -17.69 4.30 1.78
C TRP A 181 -18.96 4.53 2.60
N GLY A 182 -18.89 4.17 3.88
CA GLY A 182 -19.81 4.62 4.93
C GLY A 182 -19.03 5.40 6.00
N VAL A 183 -19.70 6.33 6.68
CA VAL A 183 -19.09 7.26 7.67
C VAL A 183 -18.29 6.53 8.76
N VAL A 184 -18.77 5.36 9.19
CA VAL A 184 -18.10 4.52 10.19
C VAL A 184 -16.71 4.09 9.73
N ARG A 185 -16.57 3.67 8.46
CA ARG A 185 -15.27 3.27 7.92
C ARG A 185 -14.30 4.45 7.82
N ALA A 186 -14.80 5.65 7.50
CA ALA A 186 -13.98 6.85 7.49
C ALA A 186 -13.46 7.17 8.91
N LEU A 187 -14.33 7.11 9.92
CA LEU A 187 -13.94 7.31 11.32
C LEU A 187 -12.88 6.29 11.78
N VAL A 188 -13.04 5.01 11.47
CA VAL A 188 -12.04 3.98 11.82
C VAL A 188 -10.72 4.20 11.08
N CYS A 189 -10.74 4.59 9.80
CA CYS A 189 -9.52 4.95 9.06
C CYS A 189 -8.82 6.14 9.72
N THR A 190 -9.58 7.18 10.09
CA THR A 190 -9.06 8.37 10.75
C THR A 190 -8.44 8.02 12.10
N ALA A 191 -9.14 7.24 12.93
CA ALA A 191 -8.62 6.76 14.21
C ALA A 191 -7.34 5.93 14.05
N ALA A 192 -7.27 5.07 13.04
CA ALA A 192 -6.07 4.28 12.75
C ALA A 192 -4.88 5.18 12.36
N VAL A 193 -5.10 6.21 11.54
CA VAL A 193 -4.06 7.19 11.18
C VAL A 193 -3.60 7.97 12.41
N PHE A 194 -4.52 8.48 13.24
CA PHE A 194 -4.15 9.17 14.47
C PHE A 194 -3.42 8.26 15.46
N GLY A 195 -3.84 6.99 15.60
CA GLY A 195 -3.16 6.00 16.42
C GLY A 195 -1.70 5.77 15.97
N VAL A 196 -1.47 5.69 14.65
CA VAL A 196 -0.12 5.60 14.09
C VAL A 196 0.70 6.86 14.39
N LEU A 197 0.13 8.05 14.24
CA LEU A 197 0.83 9.30 14.53
C LEU A 197 1.21 9.41 16.01
N ILE A 198 0.31 9.01 16.91
CA ILE A 198 0.58 8.96 18.36
C ILE A 198 1.69 7.97 18.67
N LEU A 199 1.66 6.79 18.06
CA LEU A 199 2.72 5.78 18.23
C LEU A 199 4.09 6.32 17.80
N ILE A 200 4.17 6.94 16.62
CA ILE A 200 5.41 7.55 16.12
C ILE A 200 5.89 8.64 17.08
N SER A 201 4.99 9.50 17.55
CA SER A 201 5.34 10.56 18.50
C SER A 201 5.84 10.00 19.82
N ALA A 202 5.23 8.93 20.34
CA ALA A 202 5.65 8.26 21.57
C ALA A 202 7.02 7.59 21.41
N LEU A 203 7.27 6.92 20.28
CA LEU A 203 8.57 6.31 19.98
C LEU A 203 9.67 7.36 19.87
N ASN A 204 9.41 8.48 19.19
CA ASN A 204 10.36 9.59 19.11
C ASN A 204 10.64 10.20 20.49
N ALA A 205 9.62 10.35 21.33
CA ALA A 205 9.79 10.86 22.69
C ALA A 205 10.58 9.89 23.59
N ALA A 206 10.44 8.59 23.39
CA ALA A 206 11.18 7.56 24.11
C ALA A 206 12.64 7.46 23.65
N GLY A 207 12.92 7.66 22.35
CA GLY A 207 14.28 7.64 21.81
C GLY A 207 15.09 8.92 22.09
N ASN A 208 14.45 10.01 22.51
CA ASN A 208 15.09 11.28 22.86
C ASN A 208 15.39 11.43 24.37
N ARG A 209 15.14 10.39 25.16
CA ARG A 209 15.44 10.31 26.60
C ARG A 209 16.63 9.39 26.83
#